data_AF-A0A9P3HBH3-F1
#
_entry.id   AF-A0A9P3HBH3-F1
#
_cell.length_a   1.000
_cell.length_b   1.000
_cell.length_c   1.000
_cell.angle_alpha   90.00
_cell.angle_beta   90.00
_cell.angle_gamma   90.00
#
_symmetry.space_group_name_H-M   'P 1'
#
loop_
_entity.id
_entity.type
_entity.pdbx_description
1 polymer ?
#
loop_
_entity_poly.entity_id
_entity_poly.type
_entity_poly.pdbx_seq_one_letter_code
_entity_poly.pdbx_strand_id
1 'polypeptide(L)'
;MKTRSKRQADASGETSGSTEVNTPVAKKIRGIKAVDKPAILKSSKSEQTAEAPKDQNVNGDKADRTSVWLMKSEPDTFSIDDLIKSKDSTSQWDGVRNHEAKNLMKHNMKVGDTILFYHSNTKEPGIVGLAKVAKDSYPDYTAFDPKSPYYDAKSTEDDPRWYMVDVKFDRKLRRVITLKEMQIYKDKELKNMRLLNRGRLSVLPVSNDELDFILKIEQEDKTEE
;
A
#
# COMPACT_ATOMS: atom_id res chain seq x y z
N MET A 1 43.61 -62.12 -7.78
CA MET A 1 44.25 -61.58 -9.01
C MET A 1 44.19 -60.06 -8.96
N LYS A 2 45.37 -59.42 -9.02
CA LYS A 2 45.74 -58.12 -9.65
C LYS A 2 44.75 -56.92 -9.53
N THR A 3 45.09 -55.67 -9.20
CA THR A 3 46.33 -54.92 -8.90
C THR A 3 45.94 -53.45 -8.63
N ARG A 4 46.64 -52.75 -7.70
CA ARG A 4 47.31 -51.41 -7.76
C ARG A 4 46.80 -50.36 -8.80
N SER A 5 46.84 -49.02 -8.64
CA SER A 5 47.61 -48.10 -7.78
C SER A 5 47.42 -46.62 -8.25
N LYS A 6 47.51 -45.67 -7.30
CA LYS A 6 48.05 -44.27 -7.35
C LYS A 6 47.43 -43.20 -8.26
N ARG A 7 47.11 -42.03 -7.65
CA ARG A 7 48.03 -40.88 -7.54
C ARG A 7 47.62 -39.93 -6.40
N GLN A 8 48.63 -39.19 -5.94
CA GLN A 8 48.80 -38.40 -4.73
C GLN A 8 49.47 -37.08 -5.13
N ALA A 9 49.14 -35.98 -4.44
CA ALA A 9 49.94 -34.78 -4.12
C ALA A 9 48.96 -33.67 -3.66
N ASP A 10 48.91 -33.29 -2.38
CA ASP A 10 49.78 -32.31 -1.67
C ASP A 10 49.57 -30.86 -2.17
N ALA A 11 49.57 -29.79 -1.39
CA ALA A 11 49.54 -29.48 0.05
C ALA A 11 49.53 -27.93 0.15
N SER A 12 49.08 -27.38 1.30
CA SER A 12 49.42 -26.05 1.88
C SER A 12 49.05 -24.78 1.07
N GLY A 13 48.61 -23.66 1.65
CA GLY A 13 48.46 -23.23 3.03
C GLY A 13 47.90 -21.79 3.08
N GLU A 14 47.31 -21.47 4.22
CA GLU A 14 47.07 -20.15 4.85
C GLU A 14 48.15 -19.08 4.53
N THR A 15 47.99 -17.75 4.55
CA THR A 15 47.17 -16.83 5.36
C THR A 15 47.34 -15.37 4.85
N SER A 16 46.36 -14.52 5.18
CA SER A 16 46.43 -13.12 5.64
C SER A 16 46.97 -11.96 4.77
N GLY A 17 46.09 -10.96 4.62
CA GLY A 17 46.38 -9.52 4.80
C GLY A 17 46.80 -8.75 3.54
N SER A 18 46.46 -7.49 3.31
CA SER A 18 45.60 -6.50 3.98
C SER A 18 45.41 -5.35 2.97
N THR A 19 44.28 -4.65 3.07
CA THR A 19 44.07 -3.21 2.74
C THR A 19 44.56 -2.64 1.41
N GLU A 20 43.64 -2.08 0.63
CA GLU A 20 43.55 -0.61 0.54
C GLU A 20 42.19 -0.12 0.04
N VAL A 21 41.76 0.95 0.69
CA VAL A 21 40.45 1.59 0.65
C VAL A 21 40.51 2.65 -0.44
N ASN A 22 39.55 2.67 -1.37
CA ASN A 22 39.44 3.78 -2.33
C ASN A 22 38.09 4.48 -2.18
N THR A 23 38.16 5.69 -1.64
CA THR A 23 37.04 6.62 -1.39
C THR A 23 37.00 7.64 -2.51
N PRO A 24 35.86 7.95 -3.14
CA PRO A 24 35.73 9.16 -3.93
C PRO A 24 35.28 10.34 -3.05
N VAL A 25 36.15 11.34 -3.06
CA VAL A 25 36.08 12.70 -2.55
C VAL A 25 34.72 13.39 -2.76
N ALA A 26 34.10 13.85 -1.67
CA ALA A 26 33.01 14.82 -1.70
C ALA A 26 33.56 16.25 -1.86
N LYS A 27 33.27 16.91 -2.99
CA LYS A 27 33.58 18.33 -3.21
C LYS A 27 32.60 19.23 -2.44
N LYS A 28 33.18 20.02 -1.54
CA LYS A 28 32.59 21.11 -0.77
C LYS A 28 32.32 22.31 -1.69
N ILE A 29 31.05 22.71 -1.85
CA ILE A 29 30.69 24.02 -2.40
C ILE A 29 30.30 24.93 -1.23
N ARG A 30 31.04 26.02 -1.07
CA ARG A 30 30.76 27.14 -0.16
C ARG A 30 30.06 28.25 -0.96
N GLY A 31 29.06 28.89 -0.34
CA GLY A 31 28.76 30.30 -0.56
C GLY A 31 27.46 30.61 -1.31
N ILE A 32 26.39 30.88 -0.55
CA ILE A 32 25.35 31.84 -0.98
C ILE A 32 25.17 32.81 0.19
N LYS A 33 25.42 34.09 -0.11
CA LYS A 33 25.31 35.22 0.81
C LYS A 33 23.83 35.59 1.01
N ALA A 34 23.53 36.03 2.23
CA ALA A 34 22.30 36.71 2.62
C ALA A 34 22.07 37.98 1.78
N VAL A 35 20.81 38.28 1.50
CA VAL A 35 20.38 39.56 0.92
C VAL A 35 19.24 40.09 1.78
N ASP A 36 19.34 41.38 2.06
CA ASP A 36 18.61 42.16 3.06
C ASP A 36 17.10 42.31 2.81
N LYS A 37 16.35 42.41 3.91
CA LYS A 37 15.00 42.97 3.96
C LYS A 37 15.04 44.49 3.72
N PRO A 38 13.96 45.05 3.17
CA PRO A 38 13.38 46.22 3.81
C PRO A 38 11.86 46.09 4.03
N ALA A 39 11.36 46.96 4.88
CA ALA A 39 10.01 46.94 5.44
C ALA A 39 9.14 48.11 4.92
N ILE A 40 7.83 47.96 5.17
CA ILE A 40 6.78 48.99 5.33
C ILE A 40 6.24 49.69 4.06
N LEU A 41 4.95 49.51 3.76
CA LEU A 41 3.94 50.59 3.78
C LEU A 41 2.50 50.06 3.70
N LYS A 42 1.64 50.58 4.60
CA LYS A 42 0.18 50.49 4.56
C LYS A 42 -0.35 51.47 3.50
N SER A 43 -1.40 51.10 2.76
CA SER A 43 -2.36 52.07 2.24
C SER A 43 -3.74 51.41 2.04
N SER A 44 -4.73 52.27 1.95
CA SER A 44 -6.14 52.09 2.28
C SER A 44 -7.07 52.06 1.05
N LYS A 45 -8.11 51.22 1.14
CA LYS A 45 -9.53 51.42 0.78
C LYS A 45 -9.93 51.89 -0.64
N SER A 46 -10.75 51.08 -1.34
CA SER A 46 -12.06 51.48 -1.91
C SER A 46 -12.80 50.29 -2.57
N GLU A 47 -14.13 50.31 -2.42
CA GLU A 47 -15.14 49.32 -2.84
C GLU A 47 -15.51 49.38 -4.34
N GLN A 48 -15.96 48.25 -4.92
CA GLN A 48 -17.28 48.15 -5.58
C GLN A 48 -17.64 46.71 -6.05
N THR A 49 -18.67 46.17 -5.40
CA THR A 49 -19.84 45.42 -5.89
C THR A 49 -19.78 44.62 -7.20
N ALA A 50 -20.01 43.30 -7.07
CA ALA A 50 -20.84 42.52 -7.98
C ALA A 50 -21.49 41.37 -7.19
N GLU A 51 -22.83 41.40 -7.06
CA GLU A 51 -23.64 40.31 -6.48
C GLU A 51 -23.68 39.12 -7.44
N ALA A 52 -23.40 37.92 -6.91
CA ALA A 52 -23.60 36.64 -7.58
C ALA A 52 -24.62 35.80 -6.76
N PRO A 53 -25.43 34.96 -7.43
CA PRO A 53 -26.68 34.45 -6.89
C PRO A 53 -26.47 33.45 -5.76
N LYS A 54 -27.37 33.54 -4.76
CA LYS A 54 -27.55 32.53 -3.72
C LYS A 54 -28.16 31.29 -4.36
N ASP A 55 -27.47 30.16 -4.30
CA ASP A 55 -28.12 28.86 -4.40
C ASP A 55 -27.46 27.81 -3.48
N GLN A 56 -28.25 27.48 -2.45
CA GLN A 56 -28.47 26.16 -1.87
C GLN A 56 -27.26 25.38 -1.33
N ASN A 57 -27.15 25.50 0.00
CA ASN A 57 -26.36 24.67 0.88
C ASN A 57 -26.85 23.20 0.85
N VAL A 58 -26.25 22.36 0.01
CA VAL A 58 -26.38 20.89 0.03
C VAL A 58 -25.19 20.29 0.80
N ASN A 59 -25.04 20.62 2.08
CA ASN A 59 -24.02 20.02 2.96
C ASN A 59 -24.68 19.25 4.10
N GLY A 60 -25.45 18.21 3.74
CA GLY A 60 -26.10 17.31 4.71
C GLY A 60 -25.41 15.97 4.94
N ASP A 61 -24.75 15.38 3.93
CA ASP A 61 -24.49 13.92 3.95
C ASP A 61 -23.00 13.48 3.85
N LYS A 62 -22.04 14.41 3.82
CA LYS A 62 -20.61 14.07 3.58
C LYS A 62 -19.76 13.85 4.83
N ALA A 63 -20.29 14.08 6.03
CA ALA A 63 -19.47 14.21 7.24
C ALA A 63 -19.19 12.91 8.02
N ASP A 64 -19.76 11.76 7.63
CA ASP A 64 -19.63 10.50 8.40
C ASP A 64 -19.38 9.25 7.55
N ARG A 65 -18.61 9.37 6.46
CA ARG A 65 -18.17 8.18 5.71
C ARG A 65 -16.77 7.77 6.14
N THR A 66 -16.64 6.56 6.68
CA THR A 66 -15.37 5.89 6.99
C THR A 66 -14.45 5.87 5.77
N SER A 67 -13.13 5.88 5.98
CA SER A 67 -12.20 5.82 4.84
C SER A 67 -12.32 4.48 4.13
N VAL A 68 -12.02 4.46 2.83
CA VAL A 68 -12.08 3.26 2.00
C VAL A 68 -10.69 2.93 1.45
N TRP A 69 -10.36 1.65 1.47
CA TRP A 69 -9.08 1.11 1.04
C TRP A 69 -9.28 -0.03 0.05
N LEU A 70 -8.31 -0.24 -0.82
CA LEU A 70 -8.16 -1.47 -1.59
C LEU A 70 -6.89 -2.17 -1.12
N MET A 71 -7.02 -3.44 -0.73
CA MET A 71 -5.91 -4.25 -0.24
C MET A 71 -5.81 -5.52 -1.07
N LYS A 72 -4.63 -5.73 -1.66
CA LYS A 72 -4.36 -6.85 -2.57
C LYS A 72 -3.80 -8.04 -1.80
N SER A 73 -4.34 -9.22 -2.08
CA SER A 73 -3.79 -10.50 -1.65
C SER A 73 -3.80 -11.49 -2.80
N GLU A 74 -2.82 -12.38 -2.84
CA GLU A 74 -2.80 -13.49 -3.80
C GLU A 74 -3.64 -14.64 -3.22
N PRO A 75 -4.66 -15.15 -3.93
CA PRO A 75 -5.57 -16.15 -3.36
C PRO A 75 -4.89 -17.48 -3.03
N ASP A 76 -3.77 -17.80 -3.68
CA ASP A 76 -2.99 -19.00 -3.39
C ASP A 76 -2.17 -18.87 -2.09
N THR A 77 -1.96 -17.65 -1.60
CA THR A 77 -1.29 -17.36 -0.32
C THR A 77 -2.29 -17.08 0.79
N PHE A 78 -3.24 -16.18 0.54
CA PHE A 78 -4.29 -15.80 1.49
C PHE A 78 -5.52 -15.24 0.76
N SER A 79 -6.53 -16.08 0.56
CA SER A 79 -7.78 -15.71 -0.08
C SER A 79 -8.78 -15.06 0.90
N ILE A 80 -9.90 -14.56 0.38
CA ILE A 80 -10.99 -14.08 1.24
C ILE A 80 -11.66 -15.24 1.99
N ASP A 81 -11.61 -16.46 1.44
CA ASP A 81 -12.10 -17.66 2.11
C ASP A 81 -11.20 -18.06 3.28
N ASP A 82 -9.90 -17.81 3.19
CA ASP A 82 -8.99 -17.99 4.31
C ASP A 82 -9.29 -16.97 5.42
N LEU A 83 -9.55 -15.71 5.06
CA LEU A 83 -9.99 -14.71 6.03
C LEU A 83 -11.30 -15.10 6.74
N ILE A 84 -12.27 -15.67 6.02
CA ILE A 84 -13.53 -16.16 6.61
C ILE A 84 -13.24 -17.26 7.64
N LYS A 85 -12.34 -18.19 7.31
CA LYS A 85 -11.96 -19.34 8.15
C LYS A 85 -11.04 -18.99 9.30
N SER A 86 -10.37 -17.84 9.25
CA SER A 86 -9.54 -17.34 10.35
C SER A 86 -10.37 -17.18 11.63
N LYS A 87 -9.68 -17.21 12.77
CA LYS A 87 -10.31 -17.02 14.07
C LYS A 87 -11.09 -15.70 14.09
N ASP A 88 -12.36 -15.76 14.49
CA ASP A 88 -13.28 -14.62 14.51
C ASP A 88 -13.41 -13.89 13.16
N SER A 89 -13.14 -14.61 12.05
CA SER A 89 -12.99 -14.11 10.69
C SER A 89 -12.09 -12.88 10.58
N THR A 90 -11.04 -12.86 11.40
CA THR A 90 -10.08 -11.76 11.53
C THR A 90 -8.67 -12.27 11.31
N SER A 91 -7.87 -11.52 10.57
CA SER A 91 -6.46 -11.82 10.32
C SER A 91 -5.63 -10.56 10.28
N GLN A 92 -4.37 -10.68 10.67
CA GLN A 92 -3.37 -9.65 10.41
C GLN A 92 -3.10 -9.51 8.90
N TRP A 93 -2.76 -8.30 8.47
CA TRP A 93 -2.37 -7.98 7.11
C TRP A 93 -0.85 -7.78 7.01
N ASP A 94 -0.11 -8.86 7.25
CA ASP A 94 1.36 -8.86 7.26
C ASP A 94 1.97 -8.80 5.85
N GLY A 95 3.30 -8.78 5.77
CA GLY A 95 4.03 -8.94 4.52
C GLY A 95 4.06 -7.71 3.60
N VAL A 96 3.51 -6.57 4.01
CA VAL A 96 3.63 -5.32 3.24
C VAL A 96 5.07 -4.81 3.29
N ARG A 97 5.79 -4.92 2.17
CA ARG A 97 7.21 -4.51 2.02
C ARG A 97 7.44 -3.34 1.06
N ASN A 98 6.38 -2.62 0.72
CA ASN A 98 6.46 -1.37 -0.02
C ASN A 98 6.33 -0.17 0.94
N HIS A 99 7.29 0.75 0.92
CA HIS A 99 7.31 1.89 1.85
C HIS A 99 6.10 2.81 1.73
N GLU A 100 5.59 3.04 0.51
CA GLU A 100 4.39 3.86 0.28
C GLU A 100 3.13 3.18 0.82
N ALA A 101 2.93 1.89 0.49
CA ALA A 101 1.81 1.10 0.98
C ALA A 101 1.82 1.01 2.52
N LYS A 102 2.99 0.75 3.11
CA LYS A 102 3.18 0.73 4.56
C LYS A 102 2.87 2.07 5.20
N ASN A 103 3.29 3.19 4.60
CA ASN A 103 3.01 4.52 5.15
C ASN A 103 1.51 4.85 5.10
N LEU A 104 0.82 4.50 4.02
CA LEU A 104 -0.64 4.64 3.92
C LEU A 104 -1.33 3.87 5.05
N MET A 105 -0.98 2.60 5.22
CA MET A 105 -1.55 1.77 6.28
C MET A 105 -1.23 2.30 7.68
N LYS A 106 0.05 2.60 7.96
CA LYS A 106 0.52 3.06 9.27
C LYS A 106 -0.15 4.36 9.71
N HIS A 107 -0.25 5.33 8.82
CA HIS A 107 -0.62 6.69 9.19
C HIS A 107 -2.10 6.99 9.00
N ASN A 108 -2.78 6.32 8.07
CA ASN A 108 -4.10 6.75 7.62
C ASN A 108 -5.21 5.74 7.91
N MET A 109 -4.91 4.43 8.02
CA MET A 109 -5.95 3.45 8.35
C MET A 109 -6.39 3.57 9.81
N LYS A 110 -7.69 3.40 10.04
CA LYS A 110 -8.33 3.41 11.35
C LYS A 110 -9.32 2.25 11.47
N VAL A 111 -9.50 1.73 12.68
CA VAL A 111 -10.57 0.75 12.97
C VAL A 111 -11.91 1.22 12.42
N GLY A 112 -12.61 0.31 11.73
CA GLY A 112 -13.90 0.58 11.10
C GLY A 112 -13.82 0.99 9.62
N ASP A 113 -12.65 1.39 9.12
CA ASP A 113 -12.45 1.70 7.71
C ASP A 113 -12.80 0.49 6.83
N THR A 114 -13.39 0.78 5.66
CA THR A 114 -13.84 -0.24 4.71
C THR A 114 -12.72 -0.66 3.78
N ILE A 115 -12.64 -1.95 3.47
CA ILE A 115 -11.61 -2.55 2.62
C ILE A 115 -12.28 -3.29 1.46
N LEU A 116 -11.93 -2.92 0.23
CA LEU A 116 -12.12 -3.72 -0.98
C LEU A 116 -11.02 -4.80 -0.99
N PHE A 117 -11.40 -6.05 -0.71
CA PHE A 117 -10.48 -7.19 -0.76
C PHE A 117 -10.26 -7.59 -2.21
N TYR A 118 -9.03 -7.42 -2.70
CA TYR A 118 -8.68 -7.63 -4.09
C TYR A 118 -7.81 -8.86 -4.26
N HIS A 119 -8.21 -9.81 -5.11
CA HIS A 119 -7.38 -10.93 -5.53
C HIS A 119 -6.44 -10.51 -6.66
N SER A 120 -5.14 -10.54 -6.39
CA SER A 120 -4.06 -10.27 -7.35
C SER A 120 -3.37 -11.54 -7.80
N ASN A 121 -2.57 -11.45 -8.86
CA ASN A 121 -1.72 -12.54 -9.37
C ASN A 121 -2.48 -13.87 -9.57
N THR A 122 -3.71 -13.79 -10.08
CA THR A 122 -4.57 -14.95 -10.33
C THR A 122 -5.18 -14.86 -11.73
N LYS A 123 -5.87 -15.92 -12.16
CA LYS A 123 -6.48 -16.02 -13.50
C LYS A 123 -7.53 -14.93 -13.75
N GLU A 124 -8.34 -14.61 -12.74
CA GLU A 124 -9.38 -13.57 -12.81
C GLU A 124 -9.14 -12.55 -11.68
N PRO A 125 -8.17 -11.61 -11.85
CA PRO A 125 -7.85 -10.65 -10.81
C PRO A 125 -8.99 -9.63 -10.67
N GLY A 126 -9.34 -9.27 -9.43
CA GLY A 126 -10.51 -8.43 -9.19
C GLY A 126 -10.86 -8.29 -7.71
N ILE A 127 -11.89 -7.48 -7.45
CA ILE A 127 -12.44 -7.31 -6.11
C ILE A 127 -13.42 -8.45 -5.85
N VAL A 128 -13.22 -9.15 -4.74
CA VAL A 128 -13.98 -10.37 -4.41
C VAL A 128 -14.88 -10.22 -3.16
N GLY A 129 -14.64 -9.19 -2.36
CA GLY A 129 -15.44 -8.93 -1.17
C GLY A 129 -15.02 -7.67 -0.43
N LEU A 130 -15.69 -7.47 0.70
CA LEU A 130 -15.48 -6.41 1.64
C LEU A 130 -14.90 -6.97 2.94
N ALA A 131 -14.04 -6.17 3.56
CA ALA A 131 -13.55 -6.35 4.92
C ALA A 131 -13.54 -4.99 5.63
N LYS A 132 -13.23 -5.00 6.92
CA LYS A 132 -13.05 -3.79 7.74
C LYS A 132 -11.74 -3.85 8.49
N VAL A 133 -11.11 -2.70 8.73
CA VAL A 133 -9.98 -2.62 9.67
C VAL A 133 -10.50 -2.94 11.08
N ALA A 134 -9.94 -3.98 11.69
CA ALA A 134 -10.30 -4.47 13.01
C ALA A 134 -9.34 -3.99 14.11
N LYS A 135 -8.11 -3.64 13.74
CA LYS A 135 -7.10 -3.10 14.65
C LYS A 135 -6.26 -2.06 13.94
N ASP A 136 -6.00 -0.94 14.63
CA ASP A 136 -5.09 0.10 14.18
C ASP A 136 -3.67 -0.44 13.94
N SER A 137 -2.87 0.30 13.17
CA SER A 137 -1.58 -0.19 12.72
C SER A 137 -0.58 -0.41 13.86
N TYR A 138 0.16 -1.52 13.76
CA TYR A 138 1.19 -1.93 14.72
C TYR A 138 2.38 -2.58 14.00
N PRO A 139 3.56 -2.73 14.65
CA PRO A 139 4.73 -3.36 14.03
C PRO A 139 4.43 -4.74 13.45
N ASP A 140 4.89 -4.99 12.22
CA ASP A 140 4.79 -6.29 11.58
C ASP A 140 5.91 -7.20 12.10
N TYR A 141 5.57 -8.06 13.06
CA TYR A 141 6.52 -8.96 13.70
C TYR A 141 7.06 -10.03 12.75
N THR A 142 6.42 -10.30 11.61
CA THR A 142 6.94 -11.24 10.60
C THR A 142 8.24 -10.73 9.95
N ALA A 143 8.54 -9.43 10.09
CA ALA A 143 9.81 -8.85 9.66
C ALA A 143 10.99 -9.22 10.55
N PHE A 144 10.75 -9.66 11.79
CA PHE A 144 11.80 -9.98 12.77
C PHE A 144 12.22 -11.45 12.75
N ASP A 145 11.37 -12.34 12.23
CA ASP A 145 11.62 -13.78 12.20
C ASP A 145 12.43 -14.19 10.95
N PRO A 146 13.67 -14.70 11.10
CA PRO A 146 14.48 -15.17 9.96
C PRO A 146 13.87 -16.30 9.13
N LYS A 147 12.85 -16.99 9.65
CA LYS A 147 12.13 -18.06 8.93
C LYS A 147 10.96 -17.54 8.12
N SER A 148 10.53 -16.31 8.37
CA SER A 148 9.44 -15.68 7.64
C SER A 148 9.89 -15.36 6.20
N PRO A 149 9.02 -15.56 5.18
CA PRO A 149 9.29 -15.08 3.82
C PRO A 149 9.42 -13.55 3.74
N TYR A 150 8.97 -12.84 4.78
CA TYR A 150 8.97 -11.38 4.86
C TYR A 150 10.02 -10.81 5.83
N TYR A 151 10.99 -11.61 6.24
CA TYR A 151 12.11 -11.20 7.10
C TYR A 151 12.86 -9.98 6.53
N ASP A 152 13.19 -9.02 7.39
CA ASP A 152 14.08 -7.91 7.06
C ASP A 152 15.11 -7.76 8.19
N ALA A 153 16.36 -8.15 7.93
CA ALA A 153 17.45 -8.10 8.90
C ALA A 153 17.74 -6.70 9.49
N LYS A 154 17.19 -5.63 8.90
CA LYS A 154 17.32 -4.26 9.41
C LYS A 154 16.09 -3.77 10.16
N SER A 155 15.05 -4.58 10.30
CA SER A 155 13.85 -4.27 11.08
C SER A 155 13.99 -4.98 12.43
N THR A 156 13.93 -4.24 13.52
CA THR A 156 14.02 -4.79 14.89
C THR A 156 12.78 -4.41 15.69
N GLU A 157 12.58 -5.05 16.85
CA GLU A 157 11.48 -4.69 17.75
C GLU A 157 11.57 -3.24 18.25
N ASP A 158 12.78 -2.76 18.51
CA ASP A 158 13.05 -1.38 18.95
C ASP A 158 12.95 -0.34 17.80
N ASP A 159 13.26 -0.74 16.56
CA ASP A 159 13.16 0.12 15.36
C ASP A 159 12.43 -0.61 14.22
N PRO A 160 11.10 -0.77 14.33
CA PRO A 160 10.32 -1.49 13.34
C PRO A 160 10.17 -0.68 12.05
N ARG A 161 10.61 -1.26 10.94
CA ARG A 161 10.49 -0.65 9.60
C ARG A 161 9.14 -0.93 8.95
N TRP A 162 8.52 -2.04 9.33
CA TRP A 162 7.29 -2.58 8.75
C TRP A 162 6.16 -2.62 9.75
N TYR A 163 4.96 -2.42 9.24
CA TYR A 163 3.74 -2.29 10.02
C TYR A 163 2.63 -3.06 9.30
N MET A 164 1.65 -3.49 10.07
CA MET A 164 0.43 -4.16 9.61
C MET A 164 -0.78 -3.65 10.38
N VAL A 165 -1.97 -4.07 9.97
CA VAL A 165 -3.26 -3.89 10.67
C VAL A 165 -3.90 -5.26 10.83
N ASP A 166 -4.94 -5.37 11.65
CA ASP A 166 -5.85 -6.52 11.55
C ASP A 166 -7.05 -6.15 10.71
N VAL A 167 -7.51 -7.08 9.89
CA VAL A 167 -8.71 -6.94 9.07
C VAL A 167 -9.71 -8.01 9.45
N LYS A 168 -10.99 -7.66 9.43
CA LYS A 168 -12.10 -8.57 9.68
C LYS A 168 -12.98 -8.66 8.46
N PHE A 169 -13.37 -9.89 8.11
CA PHE A 169 -14.34 -10.14 7.05
C PHE A 169 -15.65 -9.38 7.29
N ASP A 170 -16.23 -8.83 6.23
CA ASP A 170 -17.56 -8.23 6.25
C ASP A 170 -18.52 -9.08 5.40
N ARG A 171 -18.32 -9.09 4.07
CA ARG A 171 -19.11 -9.92 3.14
C ARG A 171 -18.35 -10.20 1.85
N LYS A 172 -18.69 -11.28 1.15
CA LYS A 172 -18.30 -11.45 -0.26
C LYS A 172 -19.13 -10.53 -1.16
N LEU A 173 -18.57 -10.17 -2.31
CA LEU A 173 -19.37 -9.54 -3.36
C LEU A 173 -20.25 -10.58 -4.05
N ARG A 174 -21.37 -10.14 -4.64
CA ARG A 174 -22.29 -11.00 -5.43
C ARG A 174 -21.59 -11.67 -6.61
N ARG A 175 -20.62 -10.98 -7.20
CA ARG A 175 -19.73 -11.45 -8.25
C ARG A 175 -18.37 -10.78 -8.13
N VAL A 176 -17.35 -11.36 -8.75
CA VAL A 176 -16.04 -10.71 -8.86
C VAL A 176 -16.16 -9.51 -9.78
N ILE A 177 -15.67 -8.35 -9.32
CA ILE A 177 -15.51 -7.16 -10.16
C ILE A 177 -14.09 -7.19 -10.71
N THR A 178 -13.97 -7.62 -11.97
CA THR A 178 -12.67 -7.95 -12.55
C THR A 178 -11.86 -6.69 -12.86
N LEU A 179 -10.53 -6.81 -12.89
CA LEU A 179 -9.66 -5.73 -13.35
C LEU A 179 -10.00 -5.31 -14.78
N LYS A 180 -10.31 -6.27 -15.66
CA LYS A 180 -10.69 -6.02 -17.06
C LYS A 180 -11.94 -5.13 -17.12
N GLU A 181 -12.95 -5.45 -16.33
CA GLU A 181 -14.18 -4.67 -16.24
C GLU A 181 -13.92 -3.27 -15.67
N MET A 182 -13.16 -3.15 -14.57
CA MET A 182 -12.82 -1.83 -14.02
C MET A 182 -12.04 -0.95 -15.02
N GLN A 183 -11.24 -1.54 -15.91
CA GLN A 183 -10.52 -0.79 -16.95
C GLN A 183 -11.46 -0.12 -17.96
N ILE A 184 -12.67 -0.65 -18.20
CA ILE A 184 -13.67 -0.04 -19.10
C ILE A 184 -14.09 1.35 -18.57
N TYR A 185 -14.07 1.53 -17.26
CA TYR A 185 -14.45 2.77 -16.58
C TYR A 185 -13.26 3.63 -16.17
N LYS A 186 -12.05 3.27 -16.62
CA LYS A 186 -10.80 3.95 -16.24
C LYS A 186 -10.80 5.44 -16.59
N ASP A 187 -11.42 5.86 -17.69
CA ASP A 187 -11.45 7.28 -18.09
C ASP A 187 -12.77 7.97 -17.70
N LYS A 188 -13.59 7.32 -16.87
CA LYS A 188 -14.93 7.76 -16.45
C LYS A 188 -15.07 7.78 -14.93
N GLU A 189 -15.94 6.94 -14.36
CA GLU A 189 -16.24 6.88 -12.92
C GLU A 189 -15.02 6.45 -12.10
N LEU A 190 -14.11 5.65 -12.66
CA LEU A 190 -12.89 5.18 -11.99
C LEU A 190 -11.62 5.95 -12.40
N LYS A 191 -11.76 7.17 -12.94
CA LYS A 191 -10.61 8.00 -13.38
C LYS A 191 -9.53 8.24 -12.35
N ASN A 192 -9.94 8.38 -11.10
CA ASN A 192 -9.02 8.66 -9.99
C ASN A 192 -8.57 7.38 -9.26
N MET A 193 -9.09 6.22 -9.66
CA MET A 193 -8.88 4.98 -8.93
C MET A 193 -7.42 4.57 -9.06
N ARG A 194 -6.69 4.65 -7.95
CA ARG A 194 -5.23 4.44 -7.96
C ARG A 194 -4.84 3.05 -8.42
N LEU A 195 -5.72 2.05 -8.30
CA LEU A 195 -5.50 0.70 -8.83
C LEU A 195 -5.18 0.72 -10.33
N LEU A 196 -5.93 1.51 -11.12
CA LEU A 196 -5.87 1.54 -12.59
C LEU A 196 -4.70 2.38 -13.14
N ASN A 197 -4.12 3.21 -12.28
CA ASN A 197 -3.03 4.13 -12.60
C ASN A 197 -1.69 3.72 -11.96
N ARG A 198 -1.71 3.02 -10.81
CA ARG A 198 -0.54 2.64 -10.02
C ARG A 198 -0.64 1.18 -9.56
N GLY A 199 -0.67 0.27 -10.53
CA GLY A 199 -0.91 -1.16 -10.31
C GLY A 199 0.09 -1.91 -9.39
N ARG A 200 1.26 -1.32 -9.09
CA ARG A 200 2.32 -1.95 -8.28
C ARG A 200 2.14 -1.78 -6.76
N LEU A 201 1.27 -0.89 -6.29
CA LEU A 201 0.99 -0.75 -4.85
C LEU A 201 -0.01 -1.82 -4.39
N SER A 202 0.22 -2.40 -3.20
CA SER A 202 -0.63 -3.43 -2.60
C SER A 202 -1.73 -2.87 -1.68
N VAL A 203 -1.53 -1.66 -1.16
CA VAL A 203 -2.50 -0.91 -0.36
C VAL A 203 -2.73 0.44 -1.02
N LEU A 204 -3.98 0.75 -1.34
CA LEU A 204 -4.34 1.97 -2.05
C LEU A 204 -5.56 2.62 -1.38
N PRO A 205 -5.61 3.95 -1.23
CA PRO A 205 -6.84 4.64 -0.88
C PRO A 205 -7.85 4.54 -2.04
N VAL A 206 -9.13 4.49 -1.67
CA VAL A 206 -10.28 4.49 -2.56
C VAL A 206 -11.22 5.60 -2.09
N SER A 207 -11.79 6.36 -3.01
CA SER A 207 -12.80 7.35 -2.66
C SER A 207 -14.15 6.71 -2.41
N ASN A 208 -15.01 7.39 -1.65
CA ASN A 208 -16.38 6.92 -1.45
C ASN A 208 -17.16 6.81 -2.77
N ASP A 209 -16.94 7.72 -3.72
CA ASP A 209 -17.58 7.68 -5.04
C ASP A 209 -17.14 6.44 -5.85
N GLU A 210 -15.86 6.07 -5.76
CA GLU A 210 -15.35 4.83 -6.36
C GLU A 210 -15.93 3.58 -5.69
N LEU A 211 -16.04 3.57 -4.35
CA LEU A 211 -16.70 2.48 -3.63
C LEU A 211 -18.16 2.32 -4.09
N ASP A 212 -18.93 3.41 -4.07
CA ASP A 212 -20.33 3.43 -4.46
C ASP A 212 -20.50 2.92 -5.90
N PHE A 213 -19.59 3.31 -6.80
CA PHE A 213 -19.60 2.81 -8.18
C PHE A 213 -19.31 1.32 -8.28
N ILE A 214 -18.30 0.81 -7.57
CA ILE A 214 -17.99 -0.63 -7.51
C ILE A 214 -19.20 -1.42 -6.98
N LEU A 215 -19.86 -0.92 -5.94
CA LEU A 215 -21.06 -1.55 -5.36
C LEU A 215 -22.27 -1.46 -6.28
N LYS A 216 -22.36 -0.43 -7.12
CA LYS A 216 -23.39 -0.33 -8.16
C LYS A 216 -23.21 -1.40 -9.22
N ILE A 217 -22.02 -1.51 -9.83
CA ILE A 217 -21.77 -2.50 -10.89
C ILE A 217 -21.81 -3.93 -10.35
N GLU A 218 -21.55 -4.14 -9.05
CA GLU A 218 -21.80 -5.43 -8.37
C GLU A 218 -23.25 -5.92 -8.54
N GLN A 219 -24.23 -5.01 -8.60
CA GLN A 219 -25.65 -5.38 -8.76
C GLN A 219 -26.03 -5.63 -10.22
N GLU A 220 -25.20 -5.24 -11.17
CA GLU A 220 -25.42 -5.43 -12.59
C GLU A 220 -24.95 -6.84 -13.01
N ASP A 221 -25.73 -7.51 -13.84
CA ASP A 221 -25.32 -8.78 -14.46
C ASP A 221 -24.11 -8.53 -15.37
N LYS A 222 -23.22 -9.52 -15.52
CA LYS A 222 -22.05 -9.39 -16.40
C LYS A 222 -22.54 -8.96 -17.80
N THR A 223 -22.17 -7.76 -18.24
CA THR A 223 -22.26 -7.39 -19.64
C THR A 223 -21.34 -8.32 -20.41
N GLU A 224 -21.90 -9.32 -21.08
CA GLU A 224 -21.15 -10.16 -22.01
C GLU A 224 -20.74 -9.29 -23.20
N GLU A 225 -19.45 -8.95 -23.28
CA GLU A 225 -18.78 -8.46 -24.49
C GLU A 225 -17.87 -9.55 -25.08
#